data_AF-A0A830DKF5-F1
#
_entry.id   AF-A0A830DKF5-F1
#
_cell.length_a   1.000
_cell.length_b   1.000
_cell.length_c   1.000
_cell.angle_alpha   90.00
_cell.angle_beta   90.00
_cell.angle_gamma   90.00
#
_symmetry.space_group_name_H-M   'P 1'
#
loop_
_entity.id
_entity.type
_entity.pdbx_description
1 polymer ?
#
loop_
_entity_poly.entity_id
_entity_poly.type
_entity_poly.pdbx_seq_one_letter_code
_entity_poly.pdbx_strand_id
1 'polypeptide(L)'
;MRKQQHLDELTLQVAQLQEENKKVRQMIDGASDLYINFASENNVLRAQVAELTDRLRSLNSVLQIASEVSGFAFDIPDIPDNLLEPWQLPCPIQPIAASADMFQY
;
A
#
# COMPACT_ATOMS: atom_id res chain seq x y z
N MET A 1 39.15 5.01 39.75
CA MET A 1 38.87 6.15 38.86
C MET A 1 38.51 5.71 37.44
N ARG A 2 39.41 5.13 36.64
CA ARG A 2 39.11 4.73 35.24
C ARG A 2 37.89 3.82 35.05
N LYS A 3 37.71 2.80 35.90
CA LYS A 3 36.54 1.90 35.84
C LYS A 3 35.21 2.62 36.14
N GLN A 4 35.22 3.58 37.06
CA GLN A 4 34.02 4.36 37.40
C GLN A 4 33.63 5.27 36.24
N GLN A 5 34.59 5.99 35.67
CA GLN A 5 34.35 6.83 34.49
C GLN A 5 33.76 6.04 33.32
N HIS A 6 34.27 4.82 33.08
CA HIS A 6 33.73 3.96 32.03
C HIS A 6 32.31 3.48 32.33
N LEU A 7 31.97 3.23 33.60
CA LEU A 7 30.59 2.89 34.00
C LEU A 7 29.64 4.09 33.84
N ASP A 8 30.10 5.30 34.18
CA ASP A 8 29.32 6.52 34.05
C ASP A 8 29.05 6.83 32.56
N GLU A 9 30.06 6.67 31.70
CA GLU A 9 29.93 6.76 30.23
C GLU A 9 29.01 5.67 29.67
N LEU A 10 29.17 4.44 30.16
CA LEU A 10 28.24 3.30 30.10
C LEU A 10 26.77 3.75 30.19
N THR A 11 26.48 4.30 31.35
CA THR A 11 25.13 4.69 31.76
C THR A 11 24.59 5.82 30.90
N LEU A 12 25.44 6.78 30.51
CA LEU A 12 25.06 7.86 29.62
C LEU A 12 24.68 7.35 28.22
N GLN A 13 25.46 6.43 27.65
CA GLN A 13 25.16 5.85 26.34
C GLN A 13 23.85 5.06 26.35
N VAL A 14 23.59 4.29 27.42
CA VAL A 14 22.32 3.58 27.59
C VAL A 14 21.14 4.55 27.62
N ALA A 15 21.25 5.64 28.39
CA ALA A 15 20.20 6.66 28.46
C ALA A 15 19.93 7.33 27.10
N GLN A 16 20.99 7.63 26.34
CA GLN A 16 20.87 8.18 24.99
C GLN A 16 20.17 7.21 24.03
N LEU A 17 20.61 5.95 24.00
CA LEU A 17 20.01 4.91 23.16
C LEU A 17 18.54 4.65 23.53
N GLN A 18 18.18 4.74 24.81
CA GLN A 18 16.79 4.62 25.24
C GLN A 18 15.90 5.74 24.68
N GLU A 19 16.39 6.98 24.69
CA GLU A 19 15.65 8.12 24.13
C GLU A 19 15.57 8.04 22.59
N GLU A 20 16.64 7.64 21.92
CA GLU A 20 16.64 7.41 20.47
C GLU A 20 15.64 6.31 20.07
N ASN A 21 15.64 5.18 20.78
CA ASN A 21 14.69 4.09 20.54
C ASN A 21 13.24 4.56 20.74
N LYS A 22 12.98 5.38 21.76
CA LYS A 22 11.66 5.96 22.00
C LYS A 22 11.23 6.86 20.83
N LYS A 23 12.14 7.71 20.32
CA LYS A 23 11.87 8.56 19.15
C LYS A 23 11.60 7.74 17.89
N VAL A 24 12.40 6.70 17.63
CA VAL A 24 12.19 5.80 16.48
C VAL A 24 10.84 5.10 16.60
N ARG A 25 10.47 4.62 17.79
CA ARG A 25 9.16 4.01 18.03
C ARG A 25 8.01 4.99 17.71
N GLN A 26 8.08 6.22 18.21
CA GLN A 26 7.08 7.24 17.92
C GLN A 26 6.95 7.53 16.41
N MET A 27 8.07 7.54 15.67
CA MET A 27 8.04 7.71 14.22
C MET A 27 7.40 6.51 13.51
N ILE A 28 7.69 5.29 13.95
CA ILE A 28 7.09 4.06 13.42
C ILE A 28 5.58 4.05 13.67
N ASP A 29 5.16 4.39 14.89
CA ASP A 29 3.74 4.44 15.27
C ASP A 29 3.00 5.46 14.39
N GLY A 30 3.54 6.69 14.26
CA GLY A 30 2.95 7.72 13.40
C GLY A 30 2.89 7.34 11.92
N ALA A 31 3.94 6.70 11.38
CA ALA A 31 3.94 6.21 10.01
C ALA A 31 2.92 5.07 9.80
N SER A 32 2.75 4.20 10.80
CA SER A 32 1.78 3.10 10.77
C SER A 32 0.35 3.63 10.76
N ASP A 33 0.04 4.62 11.59
CA ASP A 33 -1.28 5.26 11.64
C ASP A 33 -1.63 5.93 10.29
N LEU A 34 -0.68 6.67 9.71
CA LEU A 34 -0.85 7.27 8.38
C LEU A 34 -1.09 6.20 7.32
N TYR A 35 -0.30 5.12 7.33
CA TYR A 35 -0.46 4.02 6.39
C TYR A 35 -1.84 3.38 6.48
N ILE A 36 -2.34 3.09 7.70
CA ILE A 36 -3.65 2.50 7.92
C ILE A 36 -4.75 3.42 7.37
N ASN A 37 -4.65 4.72 7.63
CA ASN A 37 -5.60 5.71 7.11
C ASN A 37 -5.62 5.70 5.57
N PHE A 38 -4.47 5.81 4.91
CA PHE A 38 -4.38 5.74 3.45
C PHE A 38 -4.84 4.40 2.88
N ALA A 39 -4.58 3.29 3.56
CA ALA A 39 -5.06 1.98 3.14
C ALA A 39 -6.60 1.91 3.19
N SER A 40 -7.22 2.51 4.21
CA SER A 40 -8.67 2.59 4.34
C SER A 40 -9.31 3.43 3.23
N GLU A 41 -8.74 4.59 2.92
CA GLU A 41 -9.20 5.47 1.83
C GLU A 41 -9.08 4.78 0.47
N ASN A 42 -7.95 4.09 0.23
CA ASN A 42 -7.76 3.28 -0.98
C ASN A 42 -8.81 2.16 -1.10
N ASN A 43 -9.21 1.53 -0.01
CA ASN A 43 -10.26 0.51 -0.04
C ASN A 43 -11.62 1.10 -0.42
N VAL A 44 -11.95 2.29 0.08
CA VAL A 44 -13.16 3.01 -0.34
C VAL A 44 -13.12 3.34 -1.83
N LEU A 45 -12.01 3.87 -2.33
CA LEU A 45 -11.85 4.16 -3.76
C LEU A 45 -11.98 2.90 -4.62
N ARG A 46 -11.38 1.77 -4.20
CA ARG A 46 -11.53 0.48 -4.89
C ARG A 46 -12.98 0.01 -4.94
N ALA A 47 -13.71 0.13 -3.83
CA ALA A 47 -15.12 -0.23 -3.78
C ALA A 47 -15.96 0.65 -4.74
N GLN A 48 -15.68 1.95 -4.78
CA GLN A 48 -16.35 2.87 -5.72
C GLN A 48 -16.05 2.55 -7.17
N VAL A 49 -14.79 2.25 -7.51
CA VAL A 49 -14.41 1.85 -8.87
C VAL A 49 -15.13 0.56 -9.28
N ALA A 50 -15.21 -0.43 -8.39
CA ALA A 50 -15.93 -1.66 -8.65
C ALA A 50 -17.43 -1.41 -8.88
N GLU A 51 -18.08 -0.62 -8.01
CA GLU A 51 -19.51 -0.28 -8.16
C GLU A 51 -19.78 0.46 -9.47
N LEU A 52 -18.99 1.47 -9.80
CA LEU A 52 -19.16 2.25 -11.04
C LEU A 52 -18.93 1.39 -12.28
N THR A 53 -17.95 0.48 -12.23
CA THR A 53 -17.68 -0.47 -13.32
C THR A 53 -18.86 -1.42 -13.53
N ASP A 54 -19.42 -1.96 -12.45
CA ASP A 54 -20.58 -2.85 -12.53
C ASP A 54 -21.82 -2.12 -13.04
N ARG A 55 -22.05 -0.88 -12.60
CA ARG A 55 -23.14 -0.03 -13.10
C ARG A 55 -22.98 0.27 -14.58
N LEU A 56 -21.78 0.60 -15.03
CA LEU A 56 -21.49 0.83 -16.45
C LEU A 56 -21.72 -0.43 -17.27
N ARG A 57 -21.26 -1.59 -16.80
CA ARG A 57 -21.49 -2.89 -17.48
C ARG A 57 -22.98 -3.22 -17.60
N SER A 58 -23.76 -2.93 -16.56
CA SER A 58 -25.22 -3.08 -16.57
C SER A 58 -25.88 -2.18 -17.63
N LEU A 59 -25.49 -0.90 -17.70
CA LEU A 59 -25.99 0.02 -18.71
C LEU A 59 -25.59 -0.39 -20.14
N ASN A 60 -24.35 -0.81 -20.34
CA ASN A 60 -23.88 -1.35 -21.62
C ASN A 60 -24.70 -2.57 -22.05
N SER A 61 -25.05 -3.46 -21.12
CA SER A 61 -25.93 -4.60 -21.39
C SER A 61 -27.33 -4.17 -21.84
N VAL A 62 -27.93 -3.16 -21.20
CA VAL A 62 -29.22 -2.60 -21.63
C VAL A 62 -29.14 -2.00 -23.04
N LEU A 63 -28.05 -1.29 -23.35
CA LEU A 63 -27.83 -0.75 -24.70
C LEU A 63 -27.68 -1.87 -25.74
N GLN A 64 -27.00 -2.97 -25.40
CA GLN A 64 -26.89 -4.15 -26.25
C GLN A 64 -28.27 -4.72 -26.60
N ILE A 65 -29.13 -4.92 -25.59
CA ILE A 65 -30.50 -5.42 -25.77
C ILE A 65 -31.31 -4.44 -26.63
N ALA A 66 -31.21 -3.13 -26.37
CA ALA A 66 -31.90 -2.12 -27.16
C ALA A 66 -31.43 -2.11 -28.62
N SER A 67 -30.14 -2.34 -28.88
CA SER A 67 -29.58 -2.48 -30.22
C SER A 67 -30.23 -3.64 -30.97
N GLU A 68 -30.28 -4.80 -30.32
CA GLU A 68 -30.86 -6.02 -30.89
C GLU A 68 -32.35 -5.87 -31.22
N VAL A 69 -33.13 -5.24 -30.33
CA VAL A 69 -34.58 -5.05 -30.53
C VAL A 69 -34.88 -3.99 -31.59
N SER A 70 -34.11 -2.90 -31.62
CA SER A 70 -34.38 -1.78 -32.52
C SER A 70 -33.76 -1.94 -33.92
N GLY A 71 -32.78 -2.85 -34.07
CA GLY A 71 -32.00 -3.00 -35.29
C GLY A 71 -31.01 -1.86 -35.54
N PHE A 72 -30.89 -0.90 -34.61
CA PHE A 72 -29.92 0.18 -34.67
C PHE A 72 -28.65 -0.18 -33.90
N ALA A 73 -27.49 -0.01 -34.52
CA ALA A 73 -26.21 -0.19 -33.85
C ALA A 73 -25.93 1.02 -32.93
N PHE A 74 -25.75 0.73 -31.63
CA PHE A 74 -25.23 1.70 -30.67
C PHE A 74 -23.71 1.53 -30.55
N ASP A 75 -22.98 2.65 -30.46
CA ASP A 75 -21.54 2.63 -30.16
C ASP A 75 -21.37 2.46 -28.64
N ILE A 76 -21.20 1.21 -28.20
CA ILE A 76 -21.08 0.84 -26.79
C ILE A 76 -19.59 0.70 -26.47
N PRO A 77 -19.03 1.55 -25.59
CA PRO A 77 -17.60 1.51 -25.29
C PRO A 77 -17.23 0.29 -24.43
N ASP A 78 -16.10 -0.33 -24.76
CA ASP A 78 -15.47 -1.36 -23.94
C ASP A 78 -14.94 -0.77 -22.63
N ILE A 79 -15.06 -1.54 -21.54
CA ILE A 79 -14.52 -1.16 -20.23
C ILE A 79 -13.10 -1.72 -20.13
N PRO A 80 -12.06 -0.88 -20.00
CA PRO A 80 -10.68 -1.36 -20.01
C PRO A 80 -10.29 -2.05 -18.68
N ASP A 81 -9.55 -3.16 -18.79
CA ASP A 81 -9.09 -3.99 -17.66
C ASP A 81 -8.17 -3.25 -16.68
N ASN A 82 -7.47 -2.21 -17.17
CA ASN A 82 -6.57 -1.39 -16.34
C ASN A 82 -7.30 -0.61 -15.23
N LEU A 83 -8.61 -0.38 -15.36
CA LEU A 83 -9.44 0.21 -14.31
C LEU A 83 -9.65 -0.75 -13.14
N LEU A 84 -9.58 -2.05 -13.40
CA LEU A 84 -9.76 -3.11 -12.41
C LEU A 84 -8.45 -3.45 -11.69
N GLU A 85 -7.31 -3.13 -12.30
CA GLU A 85 -5.97 -3.46 -11.79
C GLU A 85 -4.99 -2.28 -11.82
N PRO A 86 -5.30 -1.14 -11.20
CA PRO A 86 -4.56 0.12 -11.37
C PRO A 86 -3.10 0.10 -10.87
N TRP A 87 -2.69 -0.93 -10.12
CA TRP A 87 -1.36 -1.01 -9.51
C TRP A 87 -0.64 -2.34 -9.76
N GLN A 88 -0.98 -3.07 -10.83
CA GLN A 88 -0.10 -4.14 -11.27
C GLN A 88 1.23 -3.53 -11.71
N LEU A 89 2.23 -3.61 -10.83
CA LEU A 89 3.59 -3.23 -11.17
C LEU A 89 4.05 -4.16 -12.31
N PRO A 90 4.59 -3.63 -13.42
CA PRO A 90 5.10 -4.44 -14.53
C PRO A 90 6.35 -5.27 -14.17
N CYS A 91 6.69 -5.39 -12.89
CA CYS A 91 7.90 -6.03 -12.40
C CYS A 91 7.53 -7.22 -11.51
N PRO A 92 8.09 -8.42 -11.76
CA PRO A 92 7.96 -9.53 -10.81
C PRO A 92 8.62 -9.16 -9.49
N ILE A 93 7.94 -9.43 -8.37
CA ILE A 93 8.48 -9.26 -7.03
C ILE A 93 9.72 -10.16 -6.92
N GLN A 94 10.91 -9.56 -6.91
CA GLN A 94 12.13 -10.31 -6.65
C GLN A 94 12.18 -10.62 -5.15
N PRO A 95 12.35 -11.89 -4.75
CA PRO A 95 12.49 -12.23 -3.34
C PRO A 95 13.73 -11.52 -2.77
N ILE A 96 13.55 -10.84 -1.63
CA ILE A 96 14.64 -10.22 -0.89
C ILE A 96 15.47 -11.39 -0.32
N ALA A 97 16.61 -11.68 -0.95
CA ALA A 97 17.57 -12.62 -0.41
C ALA A 97 18.16 -12.01 0.87
N ALA A 98 17.82 -12.57 2.03
CA ALA A 98 18.48 -12.23 3.29
C ALA A 98 19.95 -12.69 3.19
N SER A 99 20.88 -11.75 2.98
CA SER A 99 22.31 -12.06 3.00
C SER A 99 22.71 -12.45 4.42
N ALA A 100 22.98 -13.74 4.64
CA ALA A 100 23.36 -14.28 5.95
C ALA A 100 24.79 -13.89 6.40
N ASP A 101 25.57 -13.19 5.57
CA ASP A 101 27.01 -12.96 5.80
C ASP A 101 27.37 -11.63 6.47
N MET A 102 26.40 -10.82 6.92
CA MET A 102 26.71 -9.51 7.49
C MET A 102 27.20 -9.54 8.96
N PHE A 103 27.31 -10.73 9.56
CA PHE A 103 27.75 -10.92 10.95
C PHE A 103 28.97 -11.84 11.08
N GLN A 104 29.93 -11.76 10.16
CA GLN A 104 31.25 -12.35 10.41
C GLN A 104 32.07 -11.36 11.24
N TYR A 105 32.34 -11.79 12.49
CA TYR A 105 33.02 -11.08 13.57
C TYR A 105 34.45 -10.64 13.25
#